data_AF-A0AA35V014-F1
#
_entry.id   AF-A0AA35V014-F1
#
_cell.length_a   1.000
_cell.length_b   1.000
_cell.length_c   1.000
_cell.angle_alpha   90.00
_cell.angle_beta   90.00
_cell.angle_gamma   90.00
#
_symmetry.space_group_name_H-M   'P 1'
#
loop_
_entity.id
_entity.type
_entity.pdbx_description
1 polymer ?
#
loop_
_entity_poly.entity_id
_entity_poly.type
_entity_poly.pdbx_seq_one_letter_code
_entity_poly.pdbx_strand_id
1 'polypeptide(L)'
;MPGGLYDPLLAPMDEQAPCKSCGQQSFQCPGHCGHIDLVSPVYNPLLFDMLFTLIRKTCFLCRHFRAGKEEVNVCTSKLMKIAKGDVSGDKDYVINNSDAKDIDLEDNDGSHGSSSILHSGSQSEMSCM
;
A
#
# COMPACT_ATOMS: atom_id res chain seq x y z
N MET A 1 28.98 -16.77 15.07
CA MET A 1 29.77 -15.71 14.42
C MET A 1 29.03 -14.40 14.61
N PRO A 2 29.71 -13.29 14.95
CA PRO A 2 29.07 -11.98 15.00
C PRO A 2 28.54 -11.55 13.63
N GLY A 3 27.37 -10.92 13.57
CA GLY A 3 26.74 -10.40 12.36
C GLY A 3 26.14 -11.45 11.42
N GLY A 4 26.08 -12.71 11.83
CA GLY A 4 25.45 -13.79 11.06
C GLY A 4 24.04 -14.14 11.53
N LEU A 5 23.41 -15.11 10.87
CA LEU A 5 22.08 -15.60 11.28
C LEU A 5 22.05 -16.15 12.71
N TYR A 6 23.15 -16.77 13.15
CA TYR A 6 23.33 -17.30 14.51
C TYR A 6 24.20 -16.37 15.37
N ASP A 7 23.93 -15.06 15.31
CA ASP A 7 24.58 -14.10 16.21
C ASP A 7 24.11 -14.33 17.66
N PRO A 8 25.02 -14.51 18.64
CA PRO A 8 24.68 -14.64 20.06
C PRO A 8 23.90 -13.45 20.67
N LEU A 9 23.82 -12.31 19.98
CA LEU A 9 22.95 -11.19 20.33
C LEU A 9 21.46 -11.51 20.07
N LEU A 10 21.15 -12.42 19.13
CA LEU A 10 19.77 -12.78 18.79
C LEU A 10 19.23 -13.91 19.68
N ALA A 11 20.08 -14.91 19.95
CA ALA A 11 19.80 -15.97 20.90
C ALA A 11 21.10 -16.68 21.30
N PRO A 12 21.20 -17.21 22.53
CA PRO A 12 22.32 -18.08 22.90
C PRO A 12 22.22 -19.40 22.11
N MET A 13 23.34 -19.80 21.49
CA MET A 13 23.41 -21.06 20.73
C MET A 13 23.78 -22.25 21.63
N ASP A 14 24.55 -22.00 22.69
CA ASP A 14 24.96 -22.98 23.68
C ASP A 14 24.11 -22.79 24.94
N GLU A 15 23.62 -23.89 25.51
CA GLU A 15 22.80 -23.88 26.73
C GLU A 15 23.52 -23.27 27.93
N GLN A 16 24.85 -23.36 27.95
CA GLN A 16 25.69 -22.85 29.04
C GLN A 16 26.12 -21.39 28.84
N ALA A 17 25.96 -20.86 27.62
CA ALA A 17 26.33 -19.50 27.31
C ALA A 17 25.16 -18.54 27.55
N PRO A 18 25.34 -17.45 28.32
CA PRO A 18 24.30 -16.46 28.48
C PRO A 18 24.09 -15.69 27.17
N CYS A 19 22.84 -15.29 26.92
CA CYS A 19 22.50 -14.41 25.81
C CYS A 19 23.27 -13.08 25.91
N LYS A 20 23.86 -12.61 24.80
CA LYS A 20 24.63 -11.36 24.82
C LYS A 20 23.77 -10.10 24.89
N SER A 21 22.45 -10.20 24.67
CA SER A 21 21.52 -9.07 24.71
C SER A 21 20.78 -8.95 26.05
N CYS A 22 20.18 -10.03 26.55
CA CYS A 22 19.44 -10.00 27.82
C CYS A 22 20.18 -10.63 29.02
N GLY A 23 21.33 -11.27 28.81
CA GLY A 23 22.11 -11.91 29.87
C GLY A 23 21.51 -13.19 30.47
N GLN A 24 20.32 -13.61 30.00
CA GLN A 24 19.65 -14.81 30.49
C GLN A 24 20.23 -16.09 29.85
N GLN A 25 20.08 -17.22 30.55
CA GLN A 25 20.44 -18.53 30.03
C GLN A 25 19.48 -18.97 28.92
N SER A 26 19.87 -19.96 28.11
CA SER A 26 19.13 -20.39 26.91
C SER A 26 17.63 -20.65 27.17
N PHE A 27 17.29 -21.37 28.23
CA PHE A 27 15.89 -21.70 28.56
C PHE A 27 15.04 -20.50 29.01
N GLN A 28 15.66 -19.41 29.44
CA GLN A 28 14.96 -18.21 29.93
C GLN A 28 14.95 -17.10 28.87
N CYS A 29 15.84 -17.18 27.87
CA CYS A 29 15.91 -16.21 26.80
C CYS A 29 14.71 -16.32 25.85
N PRO A 30 13.90 -15.25 25.67
CA PRO A 30 12.78 -15.27 24.73
C PRO A 30 13.21 -15.20 23.26
N GLY A 31 14.51 -14.97 23.01
CA GLY A 31 15.04 -14.56 21.71
C GLY A 31 14.85 -13.07 21.43
N HIS A 32 15.64 -12.55 20.50
CA HIS A 32 15.66 -11.13 20.13
C HIS A 32 15.54 -10.97 18.62
N CYS A 33 14.83 -9.92 18.21
CA CYS A 33 14.67 -9.61 16.80
C CYS A 33 15.99 -9.13 16.21
N GLY A 34 16.38 -9.73 15.09
CA GLY A 34 17.36 -9.18 14.16
C GLY A 34 16.68 -8.47 13.01
N HIS A 35 17.47 -7.80 12.19
CA HIS A 35 17.04 -7.31 10.89
C HIS A 35 18.17 -7.51 9.87
N ILE A 36 17.79 -7.51 8.60
CA ILE A 36 18.72 -7.51 7.47
C ILE A 36 18.47 -6.20 6.73
N ASP A 37 19.51 -5.39 6.61
CA ASP A 37 19.46 -4.18 5.79
C ASP A 37 19.47 -4.58 4.31
N LEU A 38 18.35 -4.31 3.64
CA LEU A 38 18.26 -4.48 2.20
C LEU A 38 18.94 -3.29 1.52
N VAL A 39 19.66 -3.56 0.42
CA VAL A 39 20.39 -2.54 -0.35
C VAL A 39 19.48 -1.49 -1.00
N SER A 40 18.18 -1.78 -1.11
CA SER A 40 17.16 -0.93 -1.71
C SER A 40 15.81 -1.21 -1.05
N PRO A 41 14.87 -0.25 -1.04
CA PRO A 41 13.48 -0.54 -0.69
C PRO A 41 12.91 -1.64 -1.57
N VAL A 42 12.24 -2.60 -0.95
CA VAL A 42 11.54 -3.71 -1.62
C VAL A 42 10.08 -3.68 -1.18
N TYR A 43 9.16 -3.90 -2.11
CA TYR A 43 7.74 -3.96 -1.80
C TYR A 43 7.42 -5.21 -0.97
N ASN A 44 6.58 -5.05 0.06
CA ASN A 44 6.02 -6.20 0.77
C ASN A 44 4.95 -6.86 -0.12
N PRO A 45 5.13 -8.12 -0.57
CA PRO A 45 4.16 -8.78 -1.45
C PRO A 45 2.76 -8.89 -0.85
N LEU A 46 2.63 -9.02 0.48
CA LEU A 46 1.33 -9.14 1.16
C LEU A 46 0.51 -7.84 1.13
N LEU A 47 1.16 -6.70 0.87
CA LEU A 47 0.51 -5.38 0.79
C LEU A 47 0.49 -4.83 -0.64
N PHE A 48 1.01 -5.59 -1.61
CA PHE A 48 1.23 -5.08 -2.96
C PHE A 48 -0.08 -4.70 -3.66
N ASP A 49 -1.14 -5.49 -3.50
CA ASP A 49 -2.44 -5.21 -4.12
C ASP A 49 -3.07 -3.92 -3.57
N MET A 50 -2.93 -3.68 -2.27
CA MET A 50 -3.38 -2.44 -1.63
C MET A 50 -2.58 -1.25 -2.14
N LEU A 51 -1.25 -1.36 -2.18
CA LEU A 51 -0.36 -0.33 -2.70
C LEU A 51 -0.70 0.00 -4.17
N PHE A 52 -0.87 -1.03 -4.99
CA PHE A 52 -1.23 -0.89 -6.40
C PHE A 52 -2.56 -0.17 -6.57
N THR A 53 -3.55 -0.51 -5.76
CA THR A 53 -4.85 0.17 -5.73
C THR A 53 -4.70 1.66 -5.38
N LEU A 54 -3.94 1.99 -4.32
CA LEU A 54 -3.70 3.37 -3.91
C LEU A 54 -2.99 4.19 -5.00
N ILE A 55 -1.96 3.61 -5.62
CA ILE A 55 -1.22 4.23 -6.72
C ILE A 55 -2.15 4.53 -7.91
N ARG A 56 -2.97 3.56 -8.34
CA ARG A 56 -3.91 3.76 -9.45
C ARG A 56 -4.95 4.83 -9.17
N LYS A 57 -5.36 4.98 -7.92
CA LYS A 57 -6.33 5.98 -7.48
C LYS A 57 -5.71 7.36 -7.20
N THR A 58 -4.39 7.50 -7.28
CA THR A 58 -3.68 8.77 -7.03
C THR A 58 -3.27 9.42 -8.35
N CYS A 59 -3.32 10.75 -8.39
CA CYS A 59 -2.73 11.55 -9.46
C CYS A 59 -1.31 11.98 -9.05
N PHE A 60 -0.30 11.62 -9.84
CA PHE A 60 1.09 11.96 -9.54
C PHE A 60 1.47 13.43 -9.79
N LEU A 61 0.64 14.18 -10.52
CA LEU A 61 0.84 15.60 -10.75
C LEU A 61 0.38 16.43 -9.54
N CYS A 62 -0.87 16.27 -9.13
CA CYS A 62 -1.44 17.04 -8.03
C CYS A 62 -1.28 16.38 -6.66
N ARG A 63 -0.90 15.09 -6.60
CA ARG A 63 -0.75 14.27 -5.37
C ARG A 63 -2.05 14.09 -4.57
N HIS A 64 -3.20 14.20 -5.24
CA HIS A 64 -4.51 13.91 -4.67
C HIS A 64 -5.08 12.61 -5.26
N PHE A 65 -6.12 12.07 -4.64
CA PHE A 65 -6.92 11.03 -5.27
C PHE A 65 -7.57 11.56 -6.54
N ARG A 66 -7.77 10.67 -7.52
CA ARG A 66 -8.51 10.94 -8.77
C ARG A 66 -10.01 11.09 -8.54
N ALA A 67 -10.50 10.76 -7.35
CA ALA A 67 -11.87 11.00 -6.92
C ALA A 67 -12.12 12.49 -6.65
N GLY A 68 -13.37 12.92 -6.73
CA GLY A 68 -13.75 14.29 -6.42
C GLY A 68 -13.43 14.64 -4.96
N LYS A 69 -13.02 15.89 -4.70
CA LYS A 69 -12.66 16.34 -3.34
C LYS A 69 -13.81 16.12 -2.34
N GLU A 70 -15.05 16.32 -2.78
CA GLU A 70 -16.23 16.09 -1.95
C GLU A 70 -16.41 14.61 -1.59
N GLU A 71 -16.23 13.71 -2.56
CA GLU A 71 -16.30 12.26 -2.33
C GLU A 71 -15.26 11.81 -1.29
N VAL A 72 -14.04 12.33 -1.40
CA VAL A 72 -12.96 12.07 -0.44
C VAL A 72 -13.31 12.59 0.95
N ASN A 73 -13.88 13.79 1.06
CA ASN A 73 -14.29 14.38 2.35
C ASN A 73 -15.41 13.56 3.01
N VAL A 74 -16.40 13.13 2.24
CA VAL A 74 -17.50 12.28 2.72
C VAL A 74 -16.96 10.95 3.22
N CYS A 75 -16.10 10.28 2.44
CA CYS A 75 -15.48 9.02 2.84
C CYS A 75 -14.64 9.18 4.12
N THR A 76 -13.81 10.23 4.18
CA THR A 76 -12.99 10.55 5.36
C THR A 76 -13.85 10.77 6.60
N SER A 77 -14.93 11.53 6.48
CA SER A 77 -15.85 11.82 7.60
C SER A 77 -16.53 10.54 8.12
N LYS A 78 -16.93 9.64 7.21
CA LYS A 78 -17.49 8.33 7.58
C LYS A 78 -16.46 7.46 8.30
N LEU A 79 -15.25 7.34 7.76
CA LEU A 79 -14.16 6.59 8.41
C LEU A 79 -13.80 7.15 9.79
N MET A 80 -13.83 8.47 9.96
CA MET A 80 -13.59 9.11 11.26
C MET A 80 -14.69 8.83 12.29
N LYS A 81 -15.96 8.72 11.89
CA LYS A 81 -17.04 8.29 12.79
C LYS A 81 -16.85 6.84 13.24
N ILE A 82 -16.54 5.94 12.30
CA ILE A 82 -16.26 4.53 12.58
C ILE A 82 -15.07 4.39 13.55
N ALA A 83 -14.00 5.15 13.32
CA ALA A 83 -12.82 5.15 14.19
C ALA A 83 -13.13 5.60 15.64
N LYS A 84 -14.16 6.44 15.83
CA LYS A 84 -14.65 6.86 17.17
C LYS A 84 -15.62 5.86 17.80
N GLY A 85 -15.98 4.78 17.11
CA GLY A 85 -16.96 3.79 17.56
C GLY A 85 -18.42 4.19 17.30
N ASP A 86 -18.66 5.29 16.58
CA ASP A 86 -20.01 5.71 16.19
C ASP A 86 -20.38 5.11 14.83
N VAL A 87 -20.88 3.87 14.86
CA VAL A 87 -21.37 3.11 13.70
C VAL A 87 -22.86 3.32 13.43
N SER A 88 -23.54 4.13 14.24
CA SER A 88 -25.00 4.24 14.26
C SER A 88 -25.56 5.33 13.35
N GLY A 89 -24.71 6.07 12.62
CA GLY A 89 -25.11 7.22 11.81
C GLY A 89 -25.03 7.00 10.30
N ASP A 90 -26.21 6.73 9.73
CA ASP A 90 -26.67 7.06 8.37
C ASP A 90 -26.37 6.11 7.20
N LYS A 91 -27.43 5.35 6.87
CA LYS A 91 -27.86 5.06 5.50
C LYS A 91 -27.92 6.38 4.71
N ASP A 92 -27.69 6.30 3.41
CA ASP A 92 -27.77 7.39 2.42
C ASP A 92 -26.43 8.03 2.05
N TYR A 93 -25.69 7.32 1.21
CA TYR A 93 -25.15 7.93 -0.01
C TYR A 93 -24.95 6.82 -1.05
N VAL A 94 -25.81 6.77 -2.06
CA VAL A 94 -25.63 5.95 -3.25
C VAL A 94 -24.44 6.54 -4.01
N ILE A 95 -23.31 5.83 -4.02
CA ILE A 95 -22.33 6.06 -5.08
C ILE A 95 -22.98 5.54 -6.35
N ASN A 96 -23.40 6.44 -7.24
CA ASN A 96 -23.76 6.08 -8.59
C ASN A 96 -22.46 5.59 -9.27
N ASN A 97 -22.23 4.28 -9.22
CA ASN A 97 -21.25 3.61 -10.07
C ASN A 97 -21.76 3.65 -11.52
N SER A 98 -21.68 4.81 -12.16
CA SER A 98 -21.47 4.84 -13.61
C SER A 98 -19.97 4.83 -13.82
N ASP A 99 -19.48 3.81 -14.52
CA ASP A 99 -18.09 3.55 -14.90
C ASP A 99 -17.27 2.66 -13.95
N ALA A 100 -17.89 1.62 -13.42
CA ALA A 100 -17.25 0.31 -13.44
C ALA A 100 -17.42 -0.26 -14.86
N LYS A 101 -16.59 0.18 -15.81
CA LYS A 101 -16.31 -0.66 -16.97
C LYS A 101 -15.30 -1.69 -16.49
N ASP A 102 -15.78 -2.91 -16.36
CA ASP A 102 -14.96 -4.10 -16.31
C ASP A 102 -13.88 -3.98 -17.39
N ILE A 103 -12.62 -3.94 -16.97
CA ILE A 103 -11.51 -4.19 -17.90
C ILE A 103 -11.43 -5.71 -17.92
N ASP A 104 -12.23 -6.30 -18.80
CA ASP A 104 -12.00 -7.65 -19.27
C ASP A 104 -10.62 -7.67 -19.93
N LEU A 105 -9.69 -8.38 -19.30
CA LEU A 105 -8.44 -8.77 -19.94
C LEU A 105 -8.76 -9.94 -20.87
N GLU A 106 -9.21 -9.63 -22.09
CA GLU A 106 -9.13 -10.58 -23.20
C GLU A 106 -7.74 -10.47 -23.82
N ASP A 107 -6.96 -11.56 -23.71
CA ASP A 107 -5.74 -11.77 -24.45
C ASP A 107 -6.05 -11.80 -25.96
N ASN A 108 -5.51 -10.86 -26.76
CA ASN A 108 -5.27 -11.15 -28.17
C ASN A 108 -4.19 -10.28 -28.83
N ASP A 109 -3.45 -10.97 -29.68
CA ASP A 109 -2.23 -10.68 -30.42
C ASP A 109 -2.36 -9.54 -31.45
N GLY A 110 -1.21 -8.98 -31.82
CA GLY A 110 -1.10 -7.67 -32.47
C GLY A 110 -1.50 -7.60 -33.94
N SER A 111 -1.70 -6.35 -34.38
CA SER A 111 -1.24 -5.91 -35.70
C SER A 111 -1.27 -4.38 -35.80
N HIS A 112 -0.25 -3.84 -36.45
CA HIS A 112 -0.04 -2.43 -36.74
C HIS A 112 -1.09 -1.86 -37.70
N GLY A 113 -1.51 -0.62 -37.46
CA GLY A 113 -2.28 0.17 -38.42
C GLY A 113 -2.37 1.63 -38.00
N SER A 114 -1.52 2.48 -38.57
CA SER A 114 -1.50 3.93 -38.37
C SER A 114 -2.77 4.60 -38.90
N SER A 115 -3.34 5.56 -38.18
CA SER A 115 -3.71 6.85 -38.79
C SER A 115 -4.04 7.91 -37.75
N SER A 116 -3.52 9.10 -38.02
CA SER A 116 -3.60 10.36 -37.28
C SER A 116 -4.85 11.17 -37.63
N ILE A 117 -5.52 11.79 -36.65
CA ILE A 117 -6.34 12.99 -36.87
C ILE A 117 -6.15 13.97 -35.70
N LEU A 118 -5.73 15.19 -36.04
CA LEU A 118 -5.59 16.36 -35.19
C LEU A 118 -6.96 17.03 -34.99
N HIS A 119 -7.26 17.47 -33.76
CA HIS A 119 -8.01 18.72 -33.60
C HIS A 119 -7.59 19.50 -32.35
N SER A 120 -7.42 20.79 -32.59
CA SER A 120 -6.93 21.85 -31.73
C SER A 120 -8.03 22.45 -30.84
N GLY A 121 -7.64 22.91 -29.65
CA GLY A 121 -8.10 24.23 -29.17
C GLY A 121 -8.69 24.32 -27.77
N SER A 122 -8.07 25.22 -26.99
CA SER A 122 -8.56 26.00 -25.84
C SER A 122 -8.41 25.42 -24.42
N GLN A 123 -7.74 26.25 -23.60
CA GLN A 123 -7.41 26.04 -22.20
C GLN A 123 -8.67 26.01 -21.34
N SER A 124 -8.89 24.91 -20.65
CA SER A 124 -9.73 24.84 -19.45
C SER A 124 -8.88 24.23 -18.34
N GLU A 125 -9.18 24.64 -17.11
CA GLU A 125 -8.53 24.20 -15.88
C GLU A 125 -8.18 22.72 -15.93
N MET A 126 -6.95 22.38 -15.53
CA MET A 126 -6.44 21.01 -15.56
C MET A 126 -7.17 20.16 -14.50
N SER A 127 -8.43 19.87 -14.78
CA SER A 127 -9.20 18.82 -14.16
C SER A 127 -8.48 17.53 -14.51
N CYS A 128 -7.77 16.96 -13.54
CA CYS A 128 -7.24 15.61 -13.67
C CYS A 128 -8.43 14.63 -13.66
N MET A 129 -9.10 14.50 -14.79
CA MET A 129 -10.02 13.41 -15.11
C MET A 129 -9.38 12.57 -16.22
#